data_AF-A0A1I7JTF5-F1
#
_entry.id   AF-A0A1I7JTF5-F1
#
_cell.length_a   1.000
_cell.length_b   1.000
_cell.length_c   1.000
_cell.angle_alpha   90.00
_cell.angle_beta   90.00
_cell.angle_gamma   90.00
#
_symmetry.space_group_name_H-M   'P 1'
#
loop_
_entity.id
_entity.type
_entity.pdbx_description
1 polymer ?
#
loop_
_entity_poly.entity_id
_entity_poly.type
_entity_poly.pdbx_seq_one_letter_code
_entity_poly.pdbx_strand_id
1 'polypeptide(L)'
;MEKLTIYKKLLEIQTKLNVPKNQFNKFGGYYYRNAEDIQNALKPLLAEQDCTAFFEKDVIEQVGERYYLVATFKLVDINTSETITVEARAREEEKKKGMDGSQITGGAS
;
A
#
# COMPACT_ATOMS: atom_id res chain seq x y z
N MET A 1 -23.29 -26.75 5.19
CA MET A 1 -22.30 -26.02 4.37
C MET A 1 -21.17 -25.61 5.29
N GLU A 2 -19.92 -25.78 4.86
CA GLU A 2 -18.75 -25.36 5.64
C GLU A 2 -18.74 -23.82 5.74
N LYS A 3 -18.57 -23.27 6.94
CA LYS A 3 -18.50 -21.82 7.13
C LYS A 3 -17.19 -21.31 6.51
N LEU A 4 -17.27 -20.32 5.62
CA LEU A 4 -16.09 -19.68 5.03
C LEU A 4 -15.39 -18.86 6.13
N THR A 5 -14.09 -19.10 6.35
CA THR A 5 -13.29 -18.36 7.34
C THR A 5 -12.70 -17.10 6.71
N ILE A 6 -12.37 -16.09 7.53
CA ILE A 6 -11.69 -14.88 7.05
C ILE A 6 -10.37 -15.19 6.31
N TYR A 7 -9.67 -16.27 6.65
CA TYR A 7 -8.47 -16.69 5.93
C TYR A 7 -8.76 -17.26 4.54
N LYS A 8 -9.85 -18.02 4.36
CA LYS A 8 -10.28 -18.48 3.02
C LYS A 8 -10.70 -17.29 2.16
N LYS A 9 -11.42 -16.31 2.74
CA LYS A 9 -11.77 -15.05 2.07
C LYS A 9 -10.54 -14.24 1.65
N LEU A 10 -9.56 -14.09 2.55
CA LEU A 10 -8.30 -13.42 2.26
C LEU A 10 -7.54 -14.11 1.12
N LEU A 11 -7.49 -15.45 1.11
CA LEU A 11 -6.85 -16.22 0.04
C LEU A 11 -7.49 -15.95 -1.33
N GLU A 12 -8.82 -15.91 -1.41
CA GLU A 12 -9.54 -15.59 -2.65
C GLU A 12 -9.23 -14.17 -3.13
N ILE A 13 -9.27 -13.19 -2.22
CA ILE A 13 -8.90 -11.79 -2.55
C ILE A 13 -7.47 -11.73 -3.08
N GLN A 14 -6.51 -12.34 -2.38
CA GLN A 14 -5.10 -12.28 -2.74
C GLN A 14 -4.79 -13.01 -4.06
N THR A 15 -5.51 -14.10 -4.35
CA THR A 15 -5.33 -14.87 -5.59
C THR A 15 -5.85 -14.09 -6.80
N LYS A 16 -6.94 -13.33 -6.64
CA LYS A 16 -7.57 -12.55 -7.71
C LYS A 16 -6.99 -11.14 -7.86
N LEU A 17 -6.40 -10.56 -6.82
CA LEU A 17 -5.90 -9.20 -6.85
C LEU A 17 -4.70 -9.07 -7.80
N ASN A 18 -4.92 -8.39 -8.93
CA ASN A 18 -3.88 -8.10 -9.90
C ASN A 18 -3.85 -6.60 -10.19
N VAL A 19 -2.68 -5.97 -9.97
CA VAL A 19 -2.48 -4.54 -10.17
C VAL A 19 -1.17 -4.32 -10.94
N PRO A 20 -1.24 -4.08 -12.26
CA PRO A 20 -0.06 -3.88 -13.09
C PRO A 20 0.61 -2.52 -12.81
N LYS A 21 1.90 -2.42 -13.09
CA LYS A 21 2.66 -1.17 -12.96
C LYS A 21 2.47 -0.30 -14.20
N ASN A 22 1.32 0.37 -14.30
CA ASN A 22 0.96 1.15 -15.49
C ASN A 22 1.31 2.64 -15.37
N GLN A 23 1.68 3.12 -14.18
CA GLN A 23 2.09 4.50 -13.97
C GLN A 23 3.58 4.64 -14.26
N PHE A 24 4.00 5.69 -14.96
CA PHE A 24 5.42 5.93 -15.25
C PHE A 24 5.94 7.17 -14.51
N ASN A 25 6.95 6.99 -13.67
CA ASN A 25 7.65 8.09 -13.02
C ASN A 25 8.72 8.64 -13.98
N LYS A 26 8.50 9.83 -14.53
CA LYS A 26 9.44 10.48 -15.46
C LYS A 26 10.76 10.88 -14.81
N PHE A 27 10.74 11.28 -13.54
CA PHE A 27 11.94 11.71 -12.81
C PHE A 27 12.85 10.51 -12.47
N GLY A 28 12.26 9.42 -12.00
CA GLY A 28 12.97 8.20 -11.62
C GLY A 28 13.17 7.18 -12.74
N GLY A 29 12.47 7.34 -13.87
CA GLY A 29 12.59 6.47 -15.04
C GLY A 29 12.04 5.05 -14.85
N TYR A 30 11.03 4.85 -14.00
CA TYR A 30 10.48 3.53 -13.69
C TYR A 30 8.95 3.48 -13.70
N TYR A 31 8.40 2.30 -13.98
CA TYR A 31 6.98 2.01 -13.84
C TYR A 31 6.61 1.65 -12.39
N TYR A 32 5.46 2.11 -11.93
CA TYR A 32 4.90 1.86 -10.61
C TYR A 32 3.37 1.72 -10.66
N ARG A 33 2.78 1.45 -9.50
CA ARG A 33 1.34 1.43 -9.24
C ARG A 33 1.10 2.28 -8.01
N ASN A 34 0.10 3.16 -8.04
CA ASN A 34 -0.19 4.03 -6.91
C ASN A 34 -1.22 3.36 -5.96
N ALA A 35 -1.48 4.01 -4.82
CA ALA A 35 -2.44 3.48 -3.85
C ALA A 35 -3.88 3.42 -4.41
N GLU A 36 -4.27 4.37 -5.26
CA GLU A 36 -5.60 4.44 -5.86
C GLU A 36 -5.86 3.28 -6.83
N ASP A 37 -4.89 2.96 -7.68
CA ASP A 37 -4.92 1.80 -8.58
C ASP A 37 -5.13 0.50 -7.78
N ILE A 38 -4.39 0.34 -6.67
CA ILE A 38 -4.51 -0.82 -5.79
C ILE A 38 -5.89 -0.87 -5.12
N GLN A 39 -6.35 0.25 -4.56
CA GLN A 39 -7.65 0.32 -3.87
C GLN A 39 -8.81 0.05 -4.81
N ASN A 40 -8.77 0.58 -6.03
CA ASN A 40 -9.82 0.38 -7.03
C ASN A 40 -9.89 -1.08 -7.49
N ALA A 41 -8.74 -1.76 -7.64
CA ALA A 41 -8.71 -3.20 -7.92
C ALA A 41 -9.18 -4.05 -6.74
N LEU A 42 -8.94 -3.61 -5.50
CA LEU A 42 -9.29 -4.34 -4.28
C LEU A 42 -10.78 -4.27 -3.93
N LYS A 43 -11.42 -3.10 -4.10
CA LYS A 43 -12.85 -2.87 -3.77
C LYS A 43 -13.81 -3.96 -4.28
N PRO A 44 -13.82 -4.36 -5.56
CA PRO A 44 -14.76 -5.38 -6.03
C PRO A 44 -14.51 -6.75 -5.40
N LEU A 45 -13.25 -7.11 -5.12
CA LEU A 45 -12.91 -8.39 -4.49
C LEU A 45 -13.34 -8.43 -3.01
N LEU A 46 -13.22 -7.29 -2.32
CA LEU A 46 -13.73 -7.14 -0.96
C LEU A 46 -15.25 -7.31 -0.92
N ALA A 47 -15.98 -6.69 -1.86
CA ALA A 47 -17.42 -6.82 -1.96
C ALA A 47 -17.86 -8.27 -2.27
N GLU A 48 -17.14 -8.97 -3.15
CA GLU A 48 -17.42 -10.38 -3.48
C GLU A 48 -17.28 -11.31 -2.27
N GLN A 49 -16.42 -10.97 -1.30
CA GLN A 49 -16.13 -11.80 -0.13
C GLN A 49 -16.81 -11.30 1.17
N ASP A 50 -17.74 -10.35 1.09
CA ASP A 50 -18.33 -9.68 2.27
C ASP A 50 -17.25 -9.20 3.25
N CYS A 51 -16.26 -8.49 2.72
CA CYS A 51 -15.16 -7.91 3.48
C CYS A 51 -15.09 -6.40 3.28
N THR A 52 -14.48 -5.72 4.24
CA THR A 52 -14.00 -4.34 4.09
C THR A 52 -12.56 -4.23 4.57
N ALA A 53 -11.81 -3.28 4.03
CA ALA A 53 -10.43 -3.07 4.45
C ALA A 53 -10.07 -1.58 4.44
N PHE A 54 -9.29 -1.16 5.43
CA PHE A 54 -8.91 0.24 5.63
C PHE A 54 -7.61 0.36 6.43
N PHE A 55 -6.98 1.53 6.32
CA PHE A 55 -5.89 1.91 7.22
C PHE A 55 -6.49 2.31 8.57
N GLU A 56 -6.08 1.60 9.63
CA GLU A 56 -6.54 1.84 10.99
C GLU A 56 -5.77 2.99 11.65
N LYS A 57 -4.46 3.04 11.44
CA LYS A 57 -3.58 4.09 11.98
C LYS A 57 -2.33 4.21 11.11
N ASP A 58 -1.82 5.43 11.04
CA ASP A 58 -0.50 5.72 10.50
C ASP A 58 0.28 6.50 11.56
N VAL A 59 1.50 6.05 11.89
CA VAL A 59 2.34 6.66 12.92
C VAL A 59 3.77 6.83 12.44
N ILE A 60 4.49 7.81 12.98
CA ILE A 60 5.92 7.95 12.76
C ILE A 60 6.67 7.23 13.88
N GLU A 61 7.48 6.23 13.52
CA GLU A 61 8.37 5.50 14.42
C GLU A 61 9.81 5.97 14.20
N GLN A 62 10.49 6.39 15.27
CA GLN A 62 11.91 6.72 15.23
C GLN A 62 12.74 5.52 15.70
N VAL A 63 13.68 5.07 14.87
CA VAL A 63 14.64 4.00 15.19
C VAL A 63 16.05 4.53 14.97
N GLY A 64 16.74 4.87 16.06
CA GLY A 64 18.02 5.59 16.00
C GLY A 64 17.84 6.98 15.38
N GLU A 65 18.55 7.25 14.30
CA GLU A 65 18.46 8.51 13.53
C GLU A 65 17.45 8.44 12.36
N ARG A 66 16.68 7.36 12.25
CA ARG A 66 15.76 7.12 11.11
C ARG A 66 14.30 7.24 11.52
N TYR A 67 13.50 7.85 10.65
CA TYR A 67 12.05 7.95 10.78
C TYR A 67 11.35 7.03 9.78
N TYR A 68 10.34 6.30 10.25
CA TYR A 68 9.52 5.40 9.45
C TYR A 68 8.05 5.79 9.57
N LEU A 69 7.35 5.85 8.44
CA LEU A 69 5.90 5.83 8.42
C LEU A 69 5.45 4.38 8.59
N VAL A 70 4.80 4.08 9.71
CA VAL A 70 4.22 2.78 10.01
C VAL A 70 2.71 2.87 9.82
N ALA A 71 2.22 2.19 8.80
CA ALA A 71 0.79 2.13 8.46
C ALA A 71 0.23 0.76 8.87
N THR A 72 -0.89 0.76 9.60
CA THR A 72 -1.61 -0.43 10.01
C THR A 72 -2.82 -0.63 9.14
N PHE A 73 -2.84 -1.72 8.38
CA PHE A 73 -3.94 -2.08 7.49
C PHE A 73 -4.77 -3.19 8.11
N LYS A 74 -6.09 -3.05 8.08
CA LYS A 74 -7.03 -4.01 8.65
C LYS A 74 -8.00 -4.51 7.58
N LEU A 75 -8.17 -5.82 7.52
CA LEU A 75 -9.24 -6.52 6.82
C LEU A 75 -10.28 -6.97 7.85
N VAL A 76 -11.56 -6.77 7.54
CA VAL A 76 -12.70 -7.12 8.40
C VAL A 76 -13.70 -7.94 7.59
N ASP A 77 -14.13 -9.08 8.13
CA ASP A 77 -15.32 -9.80 7.67
C ASP A 77 -16.56 -9.11 8.26
N ILE A 78 -17.42 -8.55 7.41
CA ILE A 78 -18.57 -7.75 7.89
C ILE A 78 -19.66 -8.61 8.54
N ASN A 79 -19.68 -9.91 8.27
CA ASN A 79 -20.69 -10.83 8.78
C ASN A 79 -20.32 -11.40 10.16
N THR A 80 -19.02 -11.57 10.43
CA THR A 80 -18.52 -12.19 11.67
C THR A 80 -17.79 -11.23 12.59
N SER A 81 -17.43 -10.03 12.12
CA SER A 81 -16.50 -9.11 12.80
C SER A 81 -15.10 -9.68 13.05
N GLU A 82 -14.75 -10.82 12.44
CA GLU A 82 -13.39 -11.33 12.43
C GLU A 82 -12.48 -10.34 11.69
N THR A 83 -11.23 -10.21 12.13
CA THR A 83 -10.29 -9.24 11.56
C THR A 83 -8.90 -9.83 11.36
N ILE A 84 -8.18 -9.31 10.38
CA ILE A 84 -6.76 -9.55 10.15
C ILE A 84 -6.08 -8.18 10.05
N THR A 85 -4.99 -7.99 10.78
CA THR A 85 -4.25 -6.73 10.82
C THR A 85 -2.79 -6.96 10.44
N VAL A 86 -2.23 -6.04 9.65
CA VAL A 86 -0.81 -6.03 9.29
C VAL A 86 -0.25 -4.62 9.43
N GLU A 87 1.02 -4.51 9.83
CA GLU A 87 1.75 -3.24 9.85
C GLU A 87 2.81 -3.23 8.74
N ALA A 88 2.85 -2.17 7.95
CA ALA A 88 3.83 -1.92 6.91
C ALA A 88 4.64 -0.67 7.24
N ARG A 89 5.95 -0.69 6.97
CA ARG A 89 6.86 0.44 7.22
C ARG A 89 7.40 1.00 5.91
N ALA A 90 7.29 2.30 5.72
CA ALA A 90 7.88 3.04 4.62
C ALA A 90 8.86 4.10 5.15
N ARG A 91 9.90 4.41 4.38
CA ARG A 91 10.87 5.46 4.69
C ARG A 91 11.32 6.17 3.41
N GLU A 92 11.85 7.37 3.55
CA GLU A 92 12.47 8.09 2.44
C GLU A 92 13.81 7.45 2.03
N GLU A 93 14.18 7.61 0.75
CA GLU A 93 15.48 7.19 0.25
C GLU A 93 16.59 8.10 0.75
N GLU A 94 17.66 7.50 1.26
CA GLU A 94 18.84 8.20 1.80
C GLU A 94 19.66 8.93 0.71
N LYS A 95 19.48 8.55 -0.56
CA LYS A 95 20.08 9.20 -1.73
C LYS A 95 19.02 9.37 -2.81
N LYS A 96 18.69 10.62 -3.17
CA LYS A 96 17.80 10.90 -4.31
C LYS A 96 18.46 10.44 -5.61
N LYS A 97 17.81 9.55 -6.37
CA LYS A 97 18.21 9.21 -7.73
C LYS A 97 17.68 10.27 -8.69
N GLY A 98 18.58 11.12 -9.19
CA GLY A 98 18.27 12.22 -10.12
C GLY A 98 18.54 13.60 -9.51
N MET A 99 18.99 14.54 -10.34
CA MET A 99 19.13 15.95 -9.98
C MET A 99 17.78 16.65 -10.19
N ASP A 100 17.36 17.49 -9.23
CA ASP A 100 16.21 18.38 -9.40
C ASP A 100 16.49 19.33 -10.59
N GLY A 101 15.45 19.73 -11.35
CA GLY A 101 15.60 20.61 -12.51
C GLY A 101 16.25 21.96 -12.17
N SER A 102 16.18 22.36 -10.89
CA SER A 102 16.91 23.52 -10.33
C SER A 102 18.44 23.41 -10.41
N GLN A 103 19.01 22.22 -10.64
CA GLN A 103 20.45 22.01 -10.84
C GLN A 103 20.88 21.92 -12.31
N ILE A 104 19.96 21.98 -13.28
CA ILE A 104 20.30 21.93 -14.71
C ILE A 104 20.70 23.32 -15.23
N THR A 105 20.17 24.38 -14.65
CA THR A 105 20.68 25.74 -14.85
C THR A 105 21.67 26.03 -13.74
N GLY A 106 22.97 25.97 -14.02
CA GLY A 106 24.05 26.23 -13.06
C GLY A 106 23.86 27.54 -12.28
N GLY A 107 23.16 27.43 -11.15
CA GLY A 107 22.97 28.46 -10.15
C GLY A 107 23.40 27.89 -8.81
N ALA A 108 24.68 27.52 -8.71
CA ALA A 108 25.34 27.39 -7.43
C ALA A 108 25.47 28.79 -6.84
N SER A 109 24.72 29.05 -5.78
CA SER A 109 25.01 30.02 -4.73
C SER A 109 24.47 29.47 -3.43
#